data_AF-A0A4U5NYI4-F1
#
_entry.id   AF-A0A4U5NYI4-F1
#
_cell.length_a   1.000
_cell.length_b   1.000
_cell.length_c   1.000
_cell.angle_alpha   90.00
_cell.angle_beta   90.00
_cell.angle_gamma   90.00
#
_symmetry.space_group_name_H-M   'P 1'
#
loop_
_entity.id
_entity.type
_entity.pdbx_description
1 polymer ?
#
loop_
_entity_poly.entity_id
_entity_poly.type
_entity_poly.pdbx_seq_one_letter_code
_entity_poly.pdbx_strand_id
1 'polypeptide(L)'
;MMALFYKSAFLSCIEDRKKRSGCPGPTIATLRDHANLLIDFVDSVLNVMFDIPLQKPAYDPETIGKIHAKLAPLGFDRSIWHKLGECFAEVMFCQEVVRAYPQAASAWSLLAVAFTDKVYGASRIKSLPAQMVRLKRS
;
A
#
# COMPACT_ATOMS: atom_id res chain seq x y z
N MET A 1 8.80 23.57 0.52
CA MET A 1 8.29 23.48 1.91
C MET A 1 7.64 22.12 2.25
N MET A 2 7.26 21.27 1.28
CA MET A 2 6.67 19.93 1.53
C MET A 2 7.67 18.80 1.82
N ALA A 3 8.93 18.91 1.36
CA ALA A 3 9.94 17.85 1.56
C ALA A 3 10.48 17.76 3.00
N LEU A 4 10.32 18.82 3.80
CA LEU A 4 10.79 18.87 5.19
C LEU A 4 9.79 18.23 6.17
N PHE A 5 8.48 18.32 5.90
CA PHE A 5 7.43 17.77 6.78
C PHE A 5 7.43 16.24 6.82
N TYR A 6 7.72 15.58 5.67
CA TYR A 6 7.86 14.12 5.61
C TYR A 6 9.14 13.61 6.27
N LYS A 7 10.19 14.43 6.33
CA LYS A 7 11.49 14.03 6.91
C LYS A 7 11.50 14.13 8.44
N SER A 8 10.80 15.11 9.01
CA SER A 8 10.78 15.31 10.47
C SER A 8 9.69 14.51 11.20
N ALA A 9 8.49 14.35 10.63
CA ALA A 9 7.38 13.68 11.32
C ALA A 9 7.49 12.14 11.30
N PHE A 10 8.01 11.55 10.21
CA PHE A 10 8.10 10.10 10.08
C PHE A 10 9.28 9.50 10.85
N LEU A 11 10.44 10.17 10.84
CA LEU A 11 11.63 9.73 11.58
C LEU A 11 11.47 9.91 13.10
N SER A 12 10.86 11.02 13.55
CA SER A 12 10.70 11.31 14.98
C SER A 12 9.69 10.38 15.68
N CYS A 13 8.67 9.87 14.97
CA CYS A 13 7.73 8.90 15.53
C CYS A 13 8.26 7.45 15.52
N ILE A 14 9.16 7.11 14.57
CA ILE A 14 9.79 5.79 14.48
C ILE A 14 10.86 5.61 15.57
N GLU A 15 11.70 6.63 15.81
CA GLU A 15 12.72 6.56 16.86
C GLU A 15 12.10 6.46 18.27
N ASP A 16 10.97 7.13 18.51
CA ASP A 16 10.36 7.17 19.85
C ASP A 16 9.59 5.88 20.21
N ARG A 17 9.11 5.13 19.21
CA ARG A 17 8.56 3.77 19.41
C ARG A 17 9.63 2.71 19.59
N LYS A 18 10.78 2.86 18.92
CA LYS A 18 11.89 1.88 18.97
C LYS A 18 12.49 1.75 20.37
N LYS A 19 12.43 2.80 21.20
CA LYS A 19 12.81 2.73 22.62
C LYS A 19 11.83 1.97 23.51
N ARG A 20 10.59 1.69 23.06
CA ARG A 20 9.51 1.21 23.95
C ARG A 20 8.99 -0.21 23.70
N SER A 21 9.15 -0.82 22.53
CA SER A 21 8.24 -1.94 22.18
C SER A 21 8.80 -3.34 21.90
N GLY A 22 10.10 -3.63 21.98
CA GLY A 22 10.61 -5.03 22.00
C GLY A 22 10.02 -6.05 20.99
N CYS A 23 9.51 -5.61 19.83
CA CYS A 23 8.78 -6.49 18.90
C CYS A 23 9.73 -7.15 17.89
N PRO A 24 9.62 -8.47 17.64
CA PRO A 24 10.54 -9.23 16.79
C PRO A 24 10.16 -9.25 15.29
N GLY A 25 9.32 -8.33 14.82
CA GLY A 25 8.94 -8.23 13.41
C GLY A 25 9.84 -7.25 12.64
N PRO A 26 10.05 -7.43 11.31
CA PRO A 26 10.75 -6.45 10.50
C PRO A 26 10.00 -5.12 10.57
N THR A 27 10.59 -4.15 11.28
CA THR A 27 10.04 -2.81 11.40
C THR A 27 10.29 -2.06 10.10
N ILE A 28 9.25 -1.44 9.53
CA ILE A 28 9.39 -0.48 8.44
C ILE A 28 10.08 0.76 9.03
N ALA A 29 11.40 0.77 9.03
CA ALA A 29 12.20 1.82 9.63
C ALA A 29 12.63 2.86 8.60
N THR A 30 12.68 2.47 7.32
CA THR A 30 13.17 3.32 6.23
C THR A 30 12.30 3.24 4.97
N LEU A 31 12.47 4.22 4.07
CA LEU A 31 11.87 4.21 2.74
C LEU A 31 12.33 3.00 1.90
N ARG A 32 13.57 2.54 2.11
CA ARG A 32 14.10 1.35 1.43
C ARG A 32 13.37 0.09 1.85
N ASP A 33 13.06 -0.04 3.15
CA ASP A 33 12.27 -1.18 3.64
C ASP A 33 10.88 -1.18 3.02
N HIS A 34 10.25 -0.01 2.93
CA HIS A 34 8.93 0.12 2.29
C HIS A 34 8.97 -0.19 0.79
N ALA A 35 10.05 0.17 0.08
CA ALA A 35 10.24 -0.18 -1.32
C ALA A 35 10.40 -1.70 -1.52
N ASN A 36 11.16 -2.38 -0.66
CA ASN A 36 11.31 -3.84 -0.70
C ASN A 36 9.98 -4.54 -0.43
N LEU A 37 9.18 -4.03 0.52
CA LEU A 37 7.83 -4.54 0.78
C LEU A 37 6.89 -4.36 -0.42
N LEU A 38 7.01 -3.25 -1.16
CA LEU A 38 6.26 -3.05 -2.40
C LEU A 38 6.67 -4.07 -3.47
N ILE A 39 7.96 -4.41 -3.57
CA ILE A 39 8.44 -5.44 -4.51
C ILE A 39 7.90 -6.82 -4.11
N ASP A 40 8.03 -7.21 -2.84
CA ASP A 40 7.49 -8.48 -2.32
C ASP A 40 5.95 -8.56 -2.50
N PHE A 41 5.25 -7.43 -2.38
CA PHE A 41 3.82 -7.32 -2.68
C PHE A 41 3.53 -7.60 -4.16
N VAL A 42 4.21 -6.93 -5.07
CA VAL A 42 4.01 -7.12 -6.52
C VAL A 42 4.33 -8.56 -6.93
N ASP A 43 5.42 -9.13 -6.41
CA ASP A 43 5.80 -10.52 -6.63
C ASP A 43 4.69 -11.48 -6.15
N SER A 44 4.14 -11.24 -4.96
CA SER A 44 3.01 -12.03 -4.44
C SER A 44 1.78 -11.93 -5.34
N VAL A 45 1.45 -10.72 -5.84
CA VAL A 45 0.33 -10.52 -6.76
C VAL A 45 0.53 -11.30 -8.06
N LEU A 46 1.73 -11.24 -8.64
CA LEU A 46 2.05 -11.97 -9.87
C LEU A 46 1.99 -13.47 -9.66
N ASN A 47 2.58 -13.98 -8.57
CA ASN A 47 2.54 -15.40 -8.24
C ASN A 47 1.10 -15.90 -8.10
N VAL A 48 0.23 -15.14 -7.42
CA VAL A 48 -1.20 -15.47 -7.33
C VAL A 48 -1.90 -15.43 -8.70
N MET A 49 -1.58 -14.46 -9.56
CA MET A 49 -2.17 -14.37 -10.91
C MET A 49 -1.83 -15.56 -11.81
N PHE A 50 -0.68 -16.20 -11.59
CA PHE A 50 -0.19 -17.32 -12.40
C PHE A 50 -0.25 -18.68 -11.66
N ASP A 51 -1.04 -18.77 -10.60
CA ASP A 51 -1.22 -19.98 -9.78
C ASP A 51 0.12 -20.56 -9.24
N ILE A 52 1.11 -19.69 -9.01
CA ILE A 52 2.41 -20.04 -8.45
C ILE A 52 2.32 -20.01 -6.92
N PRO A 53 2.70 -21.10 -6.21
CA PRO A 53 2.67 -21.14 -4.75
C PRO A 53 3.57 -20.08 -4.11
N LEU A 54 3.02 -19.33 -3.16
CA LEU A 54 3.74 -18.31 -2.43
C LEU A 54 4.77 -18.91 -1.46
N GLN A 55 6.01 -18.43 -1.54
CA GLN A 55 7.11 -18.85 -0.65
C GLN A 55 7.11 -18.09 0.70
N LYS A 56 6.46 -16.92 0.74
CA LYS A 56 6.34 -16.06 1.91
C LYS A 56 4.86 -15.74 2.16
N PRO A 57 4.47 -15.36 3.40
CA PRO A 57 3.14 -14.83 3.67
C PRO A 57 2.81 -13.67 2.71
N ALA A 58 1.68 -13.78 2.01
CA ALA A 58 1.28 -12.78 1.03
C ALA A 58 1.02 -11.43 1.71
N TYR A 59 1.57 -10.36 1.14
CA TYR A 59 0.99 -9.05 1.37
C TYR A 59 -0.25 -8.94 0.49
N ASP A 60 -1.44 -9.07 1.06
CA ASP A 60 -2.67 -8.93 0.30
C ASP A 60 -3.14 -7.45 0.26
N PRO A 61 -3.74 -7.00 -0.87
CA PRO A 61 -4.22 -5.62 -1.01
C PRO A 61 -5.19 -5.17 0.10
N GLU A 62 -5.97 -6.10 0.66
CA GLU A 62 -7.00 -5.78 1.64
C GLU A 62 -6.38 -5.45 3.01
N THR A 63 -5.40 -6.24 3.46
CA THR A 63 -4.62 -5.97 4.67
C THR A 63 -3.86 -4.66 4.55
N ILE A 64 -3.20 -4.40 3.40
CA ILE A 64 -2.50 -3.13 3.15
C ILE A 64 -3.48 -1.95 3.26
N GLY A 65 -4.65 -2.05 2.62
CA GLY A 65 -5.66 -0.99 2.64
C GLY A 65 -6.16 -0.69 4.05
N LYS A 66 -6.47 -1.73 4.84
CA LYS A 66 -6.93 -1.58 6.24
C LYS A 66 -5.86 -0.92 7.14
N ILE A 67 -4.59 -1.23 6.94
CA ILE A 67 -3.49 -0.61 7.69
C ILE A 67 -3.39 0.88 7.34
N HIS A 68 -3.43 1.21 6.05
CA HIS A 68 -3.31 2.58 5.57
C HIS A 68 -4.57 3.43 5.81
N ALA A 69 -5.73 2.82 6.04
CA ALA A 69 -6.95 3.52 6.46
C ALA A 69 -6.74 4.41 7.68
N LYS A 70 -5.86 4.01 8.61
CA LYS A 70 -5.51 4.76 9.81
C LYS A 70 -4.80 6.08 9.51
N LEU A 71 -4.24 6.22 8.30
CA LEU A 71 -3.54 7.41 7.84
C LEU A 71 -4.45 8.38 7.08
N ALA A 72 -5.74 8.05 6.87
CA ALA A 72 -6.69 8.93 6.20
C ALA A 72 -6.76 10.35 6.81
N PRO A 73 -6.73 10.55 8.14
CA PRO A 73 -6.70 11.89 8.74
C PRO A 73 -5.46 12.72 8.38
N LEU A 74 -4.38 12.07 7.90
CA LEU A 74 -3.15 12.72 7.46
C LEU A 74 -3.15 13.03 5.95
N GLY A 75 -4.31 12.89 5.29
CA GLY A 75 -4.44 13.11 3.84
C GLY A 75 -4.17 11.86 3.00
N PHE A 76 -4.12 10.66 3.61
CA PHE A 76 -3.99 9.41 2.87
C PHE A 76 -5.34 9.01 2.25
N ASP A 77 -5.67 9.67 1.14
CA ASP A 77 -6.92 9.50 0.40
C ASP A 77 -6.71 8.85 -0.98
N ARG A 78 -7.75 8.87 -1.82
CA ARG A 78 -7.72 8.25 -3.15
C ARG A 78 -6.60 8.80 -4.05
N SER A 79 -6.30 10.09 -3.92
CA SER A 79 -5.31 10.75 -4.78
C SER A 79 -3.90 10.18 -4.58
N ILE A 80 -3.55 9.78 -3.36
CA ILE A 80 -2.25 9.15 -3.08
C ILE A 80 -2.16 7.78 -3.76
N TRP A 81 -3.23 6.99 -3.73
CA TRP A 81 -3.27 5.70 -4.41
C TRP A 81 -3.20 5.84 -5.93
N HIS A 82 -3.90 6.83 -6.50
CA HIS A 82 -3.78 7.13 -7.93
C HIS A 82 -2.36 7.53 -8.31
N LYS A 83 -1.72 8.41 -7.52
CA LYS A 83 -0.34 8.82 -7.75
C LYS A 83 0.63 7.64 -7.68
N LEU A 84 0.41 6.71 -6.75
CA LEU A 84 1.17 5.47 -6.68
C LEU A 84 1.03 4.64 -7.96
N GLY A 85 -0.20 4.48 -8.45
CA GLY A 85 -0.48 3.73 -9.69
C GLY A 85 0.17 4.36 -10.92
N GLU A 86 0.09 5.69 -11.07
CA GLU A 86 0.76 6.44 -12.14
C GLU A 86 2.28 6.23 -12.09
N CYS A 87 2.91 6.49 -10.94
CA CYS A 87 4.35 6.33 -10.77
C CYS A 87 4.80 4.88 -11.04
N PHE A 88 4.02 3.91 -10.57
CA PHE A 88 4.31 2.50 -10.81
C PHE A 88 4.29 2.17 -12.30
N ALA A 89 3.24 2.57 -13.02
CA ALA A 89 3.12 2.35 -14.46
C ALA A 89 4.28 3.01 -15.23
N GLU A 90 4.61 4.26 -14.90
CA GLU A 90 5.75 4.99 -15.51
C GLU A 90 7.08 4.24 -15.32
N VAL A 91 7.36 3.76 -14.11
CA VAL A 91 8.57 2.98 -13.81
C VAL A 91 8.59 1.67 -14.61
N MET A 92 7.44 1.00 -14.77
CA MET A 92 7.34 -0.21 -15.57
C MET A 92 7.55 0.06 -17.06
N PHE A 93 7.03 1.18 -17.59
CA PHE A 93 7.26 1.58 -18.98
C PHE A 93 8.72 1.93 -19.26
N CYS A 94 9.49 2.26 -18.22
CA CYS A 94 10.90 2.51 -18.33
C CYS A 94 11.75 1.24 -18.48
N GLN A 95 11.18 0.06 -18.21
CA GLN A 95 11.89 -1.21 -18.28
C GLN A 95 12.00 -1.68 -19.74
N GLU A 96 13.21 -1.99 -20.19
CA GLU A 96 13.47 -2.48 -21.55
C GLU A 96 12.66 -3.73 -21.87
N VAL A 97 12.55 -4.66 -20.91
CA VAL A 97 11.76 -5.87 -21.04
C VAL A 97 10.27 -5.57 -21.27
N VAL A 98 9.73 -4.52 -20.67
CA VAL A 98 8.32 -4.13 -20.89
C VAL A 98 8.15 -3.51 -22.28
N ARG A 99 9.11 -2.68 -22.73
CA ARG A 99 9.06 -2.07 -24.07
C ARG A 99 9.23 -3.09 -25.19
N ALA A 100 9.91 -4.20 -24.91
CA ALA A 100 10.16 -5.27 -25.89
C ALA A 100 8.90 -6.06 -26.27
N TYR A 101 7.84 -6.03 -25.45
CA TYR A 101 6.61 -6.79 -25.71
C TYR A 101 5.42 -5.88 -26.02
N PRO A 102 4.79 -6.04 -27.20
CA PRO A 102 3.50 -5.45 -27.48
C PRO A 102 2.49 -5.88 -26.39
N GLN A 103 1.69 -4.93 -25.89
CA GLN A 103 0.72 -5.13 -24.80
C GLN A 103 1.27 -5.23 -23.37
N ALA A 104 2.59 -5.31 -23.14
CA ALA A 104 3.09 -5.34 -21.77
C ALA A 104 2.80 -4.01 -21.04
N ALA A 105 2.95 -2.86 -21.71
CA ALA A 105 2.62 -1.56 -21.12
C ALA A 105 1.15 -1.47 -20.69
N SER A 106 0.20 -1.91 -21.52
CA SER A 106 -1.23 -1.89 -21.16
C SER A 106 -1.53 -2.85 -20.01
N ALA A 107 -0.91 -4.03 -19.97
CA ALA A 107 -1.05 -4.99 -18.88
C ALA A 107 -0.53 -4.41 -17.53
N TRP A 108 0.67 -3.82 -17.51
CA TRP A 108 1.22 -3.19 -16.31
C TRP A 108 0.40 -1.98 -15.85
N SER A 109 -0.13 -1.19 -16.77
CA SER A 109 -1.06 -0.10 -16.45
C SER A 109 -2.35 -0.62 -15.81
N LEU A 110 -2.92 -1.70 -16.35
CA LEU A 110 -4.14 -2.29 -15.82
C LEU A 110 -3.91 -2.88 -14.43
N LEU A 111 -2.77 -3.56 -14.22
CA LEU A 111 -2.37 -4.05 -12.90
C LEU A 111 -2.25 -2.90 -11.90
N ALA A 112 -1.59 -1.79 -12.29
CA ALA A 112 -1.42 -0.61 -11.46
C ALA A 112 -2.76 -0.05 -10.96
N VAL A 113 -3.72 0.13 -11.86
CA VAL A 113 -5.07 0.57 -11.53
C VAL A 113 -5.77 -0.45 -10.64
N ALA A 114 -5.74 -1.72 -11.01
CA ALA A 114 -6.46 -2.77 -10.30
C ALA A 114 -6.00 -2.91 -8.85
N PHE A 115 -4.69 -2.95 -8.58
CA PHE A 115 -4.21 -3.10 -7.21
C PHE A 115 -4.43 -1.84 -6.39
N THR A 116 -4.21 -0.64 -6.95
CA THR A 116 -4.39 0.61 -6.21
C THR A 116 -5.86 0.87 -5.86
N ASP A 117 -6.78 0.59 -6.78
CA ASP A 117 -8.22 0.65 -6.50
C ASP A 117 -8.65 -0.39 -5.45
N LYS A 118 -8.09 -1.60 -5.49
CA LYS A 118 -8.37 -2.63 -4.49
C LYS A 118 -7.90 -2.21 -3.09
N VAL A 119 -6.69 -1.68 -2.99
CA VAL A 119 -6.12 -1.17 -1.73
C VAL A 119 -6.95 0.01 -1.20
N TYR A 120 -7.30 0.97 -2.06
CA TYR A 120 -8.16 2.10 -1.68
C TYR A 120 -9.55 1.65 -1.23
N GLY A 121 -10.17 0.71 -1.95
CA GLY A 121 -11.45 0.13 -1.58
C GLY A 121 -11.43 -0.48 -0.17
N ALA A 122 -10.34 -1.16 0.17
CA ALA A 122 -10.13 -1.72 1.51
C ALA A 122 -9.75 -0.67 2.57
N SER A 123 -9.19 0.47 2.17
CA SER A 123 -8.88 1.57 3.09
C SER A 123 -10.11 2.39 3.50
N ARG A 124 -11.23 2.22 2.79
CA ARG A 124 -12.51 2.79 3.21
C ARG A 124 -13.03 1.98 4.38
N ILE A 125 -12.82 2.50 5.60
CA ILE A 125 -13.51 2.01 6.79
C ILE A 125 -15.01 2.08 6.49
N LYS A 126 -15.68 0.92 6.38
CA LYS A 126 -17.13 0.90 6.44
C LYS A 126 -17.51 1.41 7.82
N SER A 127 -17.81 2.70 7.93
CA SER A 127 -18.59 3.18 9.07
C SER A 127 -19.86 2.33 9.07
N LEU A 128 -20.04 1.48 10.07
CA LEU A 128 -21.36 0.92 10.35
C LEU A 128 -22.35 2.08 10.30
N PRO A 129 -23.47 1.96 9.56
CA PRO A 129 -24.47 3.02 9.55
C PRO A 129 -24.84 3.33 11.00
N ALA A 130 -24.81 4.61 11.37
CA ALA A 130 -25.01 5.12 12.72
C ALA A 130 -26.41 4.83 13.31
N GLN A 131 -27.21 3.95 12.69
CA GLN A 131 -28.54 3.57 13.13
C GLN A 131 -28.56 2.41 14.15
N MET A 132 -27.44 1.70 14.38
CA MET A 132 -27.43 0.52 15.27
C MET A 132 -26.93 0.76 16.72
N VAL A 133 -26.68 2.02 17.10
CA VAL A 133 -26.26 2.37 18.49
C VAL A 133 -27.42 2.94 19.32
N ARG A 134 -28.57 3.28 18.71
CA ARG A 134 -29.69 3.95 19.41
C ARG A 134 -30.75 3.00 20.00
N LEU A 135 -30.57 1.68 19.93
CA LEU A 135 -31.59 0.70 20.38
C LEU A 135 -31.22 -0.11 21.64
N LYS A 136 -30.26 0.36 22.46
CA LYS A 136 -29.93 -0.26 23.76
C LYS A 136 -30.07 0.69 24.96
N ARG A 137 -30.87 1.76 24.83
CA ARG A 137 -31.12 2.73 25.92
C ARG A 137 -32.60 3.16 25.99
N SER A 138 -33.51 2.20 25.96
CA SER A 138 -34.93 2.39 26.23
C SER A 138 -35.47 1.16 26.91
#